data_AF-A0A916AAX3-F1
#
_entry.id   AF-A0A916AAX3-F1
#
_cell.length_a   1.000
_cell.length_b   1.000
_cell.length_c   1.000
_cell.angle_alpha   90.00
_cell.angle_beta   90.00
_cell.angle_gamma   90.00
#
_symmetry.space_group_name_H-M   'P 1'
#
loop_
_entity.id
_entity.type
_entity.pdbx_description
1 polymer ?
#
loop_
_entity_poly.entity_id
_entity_poly.type
_entity_poly.pdbx_seq_one_letter_code
_entity_poly.pdbx_strand_id
1 'polypeptide(L)'
;MRKFQLTAALVLALFSATAMAETQEPGSAAQALKNITEALGTYVAVLAGTGGLVVALLEAYKKLFSIRGKYHRTAVIRWLSQDSAKIPAALMLAKPGLLSSLALGGGSHYDVPGNRAATAAGAQGTAYDAAQAYAEFFHLTSGQAQPPQAHPSHAVLRWRGVDRAVFELETARMMSQIQDAADAVLNNPDLYPHFYAFLTRGSGADATLWRSYLAAPPAAGPTKQDSDRYGRVRMLVRRQLDAFQTVTTRRWEDLNQWWAMLLGALILFVAFVMAADPGFAGEAFDPWRSWTKGWGALGKEPGTYLGVLLKAALGGALAPIAKDLLSSLSSIKFTK
;
A
#
# COMPACT_ATOMS: atom_id res chain seq x y z
N MET A 1 -17.22 3.37 5.28
CA MET A 1 -17.81 4.15 6.40
C MET A 1 -18.91 3.42 7.17
N ARG A 2 -19.98 2.86 6.57
CA ARG A 2 -21.07 2.21 7.35
C ARG A 2 -20.66 1.04 8.26
N LYS A 3 -19.74 0.17 7.81
CA LYS A 3 -19.23 -0.93 8.65
C LYS A 3 -18.44 -0.45 9.88
N PHE A 4 -17.89 0.78 9.80
CA PHE A 4 -17.01 1.38 10.80
C PHE A 4 -17.79 1.96 11.99
N GLN A 5 -18.96 2.56 11.72
CA GLN A 5 -19.84 3.08 12.77
C GLN A 5 -20.43 1.95 13.64
N LEU A 6 -20.68 0.79 13.04
CA LEU A 6 -21.19 -0.39 13.72
C LEU A 6 -20.20 -0.96 14.73
N THR A 7 -18.91 -1.03 14.39
CA THR A 7 -17.88 -1.60 15.29
C THR A 7 -17.65 -0.71 16.52
N ALA A 8 -17.55 0.62 16.32
CA ALA A 8 -17.40 1.56 17.43
C ALA A 8 -18.61 1.55 18.38
N ALA A 9 -19.83 1.49 17.83
CA ALA A 9 -21.05 1.40 18.63
C ALA A 9 -21.13 0.10 19.44
N LEU A 10 -20.70 -1.04 18.86
CA LEU A 10 -20.73 -2.33 19.53
C LEU A 10 -19.72 -2.41 20.69
N VAL A 11 -18.54 -1.82 20.51
CA VAL A 11 -17.51 -1.73 21.56
C VAL A 11 -18.02 -0.88 22.72
N LEU A 12 -18.57 0.30 22.41
CA LEU A 12 -19.17 1.17 23.42
C LEU A 12 -20.30 0.45 24.18
N ALA A 13 -21.18 -0.27 23.47
CA ALA A 13 -22.28 -1.02 24.07
C ALA A 13 -21.81 -2.17 24.99
N LEU A 14 -20.78 -2.92 24.59
CA LEU A 14 -20.20 -3.98 25.43
C LEU A 14 -19.57 -3.41 26.70
N PHE A 15 -18.85 -2.29 26.60
CA PHE A 15 -18.26 -1.63 27.76
C PHE A 15 -19.32 -1.06 28.71
N SER A 16 -20.37 -0.45 28.17
CA SER A 16 -21.53 0.01 28.95
C SER A 16 -22.19 -1.17 29.68
N ALA A 17 -22.35 -2.32 29.01
CA ALA A 17 -22.94 -3.51 29.62
C ALA A 17 -22.09 -4.07 30.77
N THR A 18 -20.76 -4.13 30.63
CA THR A 18 -19.87 -4.55 31.73
C THR A 18 -19.88 -3.59 32.91
N ALA A 19 -19.91 -2.27 32.65
CA ALA A 19 -19.97 -1.27 33.72
C ALA A 19 -21.33 -1.25 34.46
N MET A 20 -22.42 -1.55 33.74
CA MET A 20 -23.77 -1.62 34.33
C MET A 20 -24.01 -2.92 35.12
N ALA A 21 -23.32 -4.01 34.80
CA ALA A 21 -23.48 -5.29 35.48
C ALA A 21 -22.90 -5.30 36.92
N GLU A 22 -22.05 -4.33 37.26
CA GLU A 22 -21.29 -4.33 38.52
C GLU A 22 -21.93 -3.46 39.63
N THR A 23 -23.01 -2.71 39.33
CA THR A 23 -23.63 -1.78 40.30
C THR A 23 -25.02 -2.25 40.74
N GLN A 24 -25.10 -3.05 41.82
CA GLN A 24 -26.37 -3.37 42.48
C GLN A 24 -26.78 -2.38 43.58
N GLU A 25 -25.94 -1.40 43.95
CA GLU A 25 -26.31 -0.45 45.00
C GLU A 25 -27.07 0.79 44.49
N PRO A 26 -28.21 1.17 45.11
CA PRO A 26 -28.95 2.39 44.79
C PRO A 26 -28.26 3.64 45.39
N GLY A 27 -27.30 4.17 44.64
CA GLY A 27 -26.58 5.43 44.87
C GLY A 27 -25.55 5.71 43.76
N SER A 28 -25.66 4.95 42.67
CA SER A 28 -24.54 4.43 41.88
C SER A 28 -24.34 5.09 40.54
N ALA A 29 -25.21 6.02 40.11
CA ALA A 29 -25.07 6.64 38.79
C ALA A 29 -23.83 7.52 38.68
N ALA A 30 -23.55 8.35 39.69
CA ALA A 30 -22.37 9.22 39.71
C ALA A 30 -21.07 8.42 39.82
N GLN A 31 -21.06 7.36 40.65
CA GLN A 31 -19.91 6.47 40.79
C GLN A 31 -19.68 5.63 39.52
N ALA A 32 -20.75 5.11 38.89
CA ALA A 32 -20.67 4.42 37.60
C ALA A 32 -20.14 5.35 36.51
N LEU A 33 -20.62 6.60 36.44
CA LEU A 33 -20.13 7.61 35.50
C LEU A 33 -18.63 7.90 35.71
N LYS A 34 -18.19 8.02 36.98
CA LYS A 34 -16.79 8.21 37.33
C LYS A 34 -15.94 7.02 36.89
N ASN A 35 -16.35 5.79 37.22
CA ASN A 35 -15.63 4.56 36.84
C ASN A 35 -15.54 4.42 35.31
N ILE A 36 -16.63 4.71 34.59
CA ILE A 36 -16.65 4.71 33.12
C ILE A 36 -15.68 5.76 32.58
N THR A 37 -15.66 6.96 33.16
CA THR A 37 -14.79 8.06 32.72
C THR A 37 -13.31 7.74 32.95
N GLU A 38 -12.95 7.21 34.12
CA GLU A 38 -11.58 6.80 34.47
C GLU A 38 -11.10 5.63 33.59
N ALA A 39 -11.97 4.63 33.38
CA ALA A 39 -11.69 3.53 32.47
C ALA A 39 -11.48 4.04 31.04
N LEU A 40 -12.40 4.86 30.51
CA LEU A 40 -12.28 5.45 29.17
C LEU A 40 -11.01 6.29 29.04
N GLY A 41 -10.68 7.11 30.03
CA GLY A 41 -9.46 7.93 30.03
C GLY A 41 -8.20 7.05 29.93
N THR A 42 -8.14 5.98 30.72
CA THR A 42 -7.04 5.01 30.67
C THR A 42 -6.95 4.32 29.32
N TYR A 43 -8.08 3.87 28.77
CA TYR A 43 -8.12 3.24 27.44
C TYR A 43 -7.70 4.19 26.33
N VAL A 44 -8.17 5.44 26.35
CA VAL A 44 -7.77 6.46 25.38
C VAL A 44 -6.27 6.73 25.48
N ALA A 45 -5.72 6.84 26.68
CA ALA A 45 -4.28 7.02 26.88
C ALA A 45 -3.47 5.83 26.33
N VAL A 46 -3.89 4.59 26.62
CA VAL A 46 -3.24 3.38 26.11
C VAL A 46 -3.34 3.29 24.59
N LEU A 47 -4.51 3.59 24.01
CA LEU A 47 -4.73 3.60 22.57
C LEU A 47 -3.90 4.69 21.88
N ALA A 48 -3.80 5.88 22.46
CA ALA A 48 -2.99 6.96 21.94
C ALA A 48 -1.49 6.61 21.97
N GLY A 49 -1.00 6.08 23.10
CA GLY A 49 0.38 5.61 23.24
C GLY A 49 0.71 4.49 22.27
N THR A 50 -0.17 3.49 22.16
CA THR A 50 -0.03 2.37 21.22
C THR A 50 -0.06 2.87 19.78
N GLY A 51 -1.00 3.75 19.43
CA GLY A 51 -1.12 4.33 18.09
C GLY A 51 0.14 5.11 17.68
N GLY A 52 0.68 5.94 18.58
CA GLY A 52 1.94 6.65 18.37
C GLY A 52 3.12 5.70 18.14
N LEU A 53 3.24 4.66 18.98
CA LEU A 53 4.28 3.65 18.85
C LEU A 53 4.17 2.86 17.53
N VAL A 54 2.97 2.43 17.15
CA VAL A 54 2.72 1.73 15.88
C VAL A 54 3.13 2.59 14.68
N VAL A 55 2.77 3.88 14.67
CA VAL A 55 3.17 4.80 13.60
C VAL A 55 4.68 4.93 13.52
N ALA A 56 5.36 5.15 14.65
CA ALA A 56 6.80 5.27 14.71
C ALA A 56 7.52 4.00 14.21
N LEU A 57 7.09 2.83 14.67
CA LEU A 57 7.65 1.54 14.25
C LEU A 57 7.40 1.27 12.76
N LEU A 58 6.19 1.57 12.26
CA LEU A 58 5.85 1.38 10.86
C LEU A 58 6.66 2.33 9.97
N GLU A 59 6.88 3.57 10.38
CA GLU A 59 7.77 4.50 9.67
C GLU A 59 9.23 4.06 9.70
N ALA A 60 9.75 3.64 10.85
CA ALA A 60 11.09 3.09 10.96
C ALA A 60 11.26 1.86 10.06
N TYR A 61 10.31 0.92 10.10
CA TYR A 61 10.30 -0.28 9.27
C TYR A 61 10.29 0.05 7.77
N LYS A 62 9.42 0.97 7.33
CA LYS A 62 9.37 1.42 5.92
C LYS A 62 10.71 1.98 5.46
N LYS A 63 11.36 2.82 6.28
CA LYS A 63 12.65 3.45 5.97
C LYS A 63 13.80 2.44 5.98
N LEU A 64 13.86 1.56 6.98
CA LEU A 64 14.90 0.55 7.12
C LEU A 64 14.88 -0.48 5.99
N PHE A 65 13.70 -0.91 5.56
CA PHE A 65 13.58 -2.00 4.59
C PHE A 65 13.21 -1.58 3.18
N SER A 66 13.12 -0.27 2.90
CA SER A 66 12.82 0.26 1.55
C SER A 66 11.50 -0.34 1.01
N ILE A 67 10.51 -0.47 1.90
CA ILE A 67 9.25 -1.17 1.61
C ILE A 67 8.49 -0.47 0.47
N ARG A 68 8.54 0.86 0.43
CA ARG A 68 7.91 1.66 -0.62
C ARG A 68 8.54 1.38 -1.98
N GLY A 69 9.88 1.45 -2.09
CA GLY A 69 10.59 1.13 -3.32
C GLY A 69 10.26 -0.27 -3.83
N LYS A 70 10.29 -1.28 -2.95
CA LYS A 70 9.91 -2.66 -3.31
C LYS A 70 8.47 -2.76 -3.80
N TYR A 71 7.55 -2.07 -3.13
CA TYR A 71 6.13 -2.04 -3.49
C TYR A 71 5.91 -1.39 -4.87
N HIS A 72 6.39 -0.16 -5.07
CA HIS A 72 6.25 0.58 -6.33
C HIS A 72 6.86 -0.18 -7.50
N ARG A 73 8.05 -0.75 -7.31
CA ARG A 73 8.69 -1.57 -8.32
C ARG A 73 7.86 -2.80 -8.69
N THR A 74 7.33 -3.49 -7.68
CA THR A 74 6.45 -4.65 -7.89
C THR A 74 5.17 -4.25 -8.63
N ALA A 75 4.59 -3.10 -8.30
CA ALA A 75 3.42 -2.56 -9.00
C ALA A 75 3.72 -2.29 -10.48
N VAL A 76 4.83 -1.62 -10.79
CA VAL A 76 5.24 -1.35 -12.19
C VAL A 76 5.49 -2.65 -12.96
N ILE A 77 6.19 -3.62 -12.37
CA ILE A 77 6.44 -4.91 -13.02
C ILE A 77 5.12 -5.64 -13.32
N ARG A 78 4.20 -5.71 -12.36
CA ARG A 78 2.89 -6.35 -12.57
C ARG A 78 2.08 -5.62 -13.63
N TRP A 79 2.11 -4.29 -13.61
CA TRP A 79 1.43 -3.47 -14.59
C TRP A 79 1.96 -3.70 -16.00
N LEU A 80 3.28 -3.70 -16.19
CA LEU A 80 3.91 -4.02 -17.47
C LEU A 80 3.65 -5.47 -17.89
N SER A 81 3.62 -6.42 -16.97
CA SER A 81 3.38 -7.83 -17.32
C SER A 81 1.97 -8.10 -17.86
N GLN A 82 1.00 -7.19 -17.62
CA GLN A 82 -0.43 -7.24 -18.02
C GLN A 82 -1.23 -8.43 -17.49
N ASP A 83 -0.56 -9.48 -17.05
CA ASP A 83 -1.10 -10.72 -16.53
C ASP A 83 -0.09 -11.24 -15.50
N SER A 84 -0.57 -11.44 -14.28
CA SER A 84 0.25 -11.99 -13.18
C SER A 84 0.87 -13.36 -13.49
N ALA A 85 0.27 -14.16 -14.39
CA ALA A 85 0.81 -15.43 -14.85
C ALA A 85 2.00 -15.26 -15.80
N LYS A 86 2.11 -14.10 -16.46
CA LYS A 86 3.14 -13.78 -17.47
C LYS A 86 4.32 -12.98 -16.90
N ILE A 87 4.38 -12.81 -15.57
CA ILE A 87 5.54 -12.18 -14.93
C ILE A 87 6.79 -13.00 -15.28
N PRO A 88 7.79 -12.42 -15.96
CA PRO A 88 8.99 -13.13 -16.35
C PRO A 88 9.66 -13.81 -15.16
N ALA A 89 10.29 -14.96 -15.36
CA ALA A 89 11.04 -15.65 -14.31
C ALA A 89 12.10 -14.74 -13.66
N ALA A 90 12.74 -13.91 -14.50
CA ALA A 90 13.64 -12.82 -14.13
C ALA A 90 13.07 -11.83 -13.08
N LEU A 91 11.74 -11.72 -12.99
CA LEU A 91 11.01 -10.76 -12.17
C LEU A 91 10.10 -11.43 -11.11
N MET A 92 10.33 -12.71 -10.78
CA MET A 92 9.51 -13.51 -9.85
C MET A 92 9.32 -12.90 -8.46
N LEU A 93 10.26 -12.05 -7.99
CA LEU A 93 10.11 -11.29 -6.73
C LEU A 93 8.88 -10.38 -6.73
N ALA A 94 8.34 -10.04 -7.90
CA ALA A 94 7.12 -9.28 -8.02
C ALA A 94 5.84 -10.13 -7.85
N LYS A 95 5.92 -11.46 -7.77
CA LYS A 95 4.72 -12.29 -7.54
C LYS A 95 4.11 -11.96 -6.17
N PRO A 96 2.77 -11.85 -6.08
CA PRO A 96 2.12 -11.62 -4.80
C PRO A 96 2.42 -12.80 -3.86
N GLY A 97 3.12 -12.52 -2.75
CA GLY A 97 3.22 -13.47 -1.65
C GLY A 97 1.86 -13.70 -1.00
N LEU A 98 1.73 -14.77 -0.21
CA LEU A 98 0.48 -15.19 0.44
C LEU A 98 -0.21 -14.03 1.20
N LEU A 99 0.57 -13.24 1.94
CA LEU A 99 0.05 -12.08 2.68
C LEU A 99 -0.45 -10.98 1.74
N SER A 100 0.22 -10.73 0.61
CA SER A 100 -0.24 -9.77 -0.38
C SER A 100 -1.53 -10.25 -1.05
N SER A 101 -1.66 -11.54 -1.38
CA SER A 101 -2.88 -12.07 -1.99
C SER A 101 -4.06 -12.03 -1.03
N LEU A 102 -3.84 -12.37 0.26
CA LEU A 102 -4.88 -12.35 1.28
C LEU A 102 -5.29 -10.92 1.67
N ALA A 103 -4.33 -10.05 1.95
CA ALA A 103 -4.61 -8.70 2.45
C ALA A 103 -5.14 -7.76 1.35
N LEU A 104 -4.72 -7.97 0.10
CA LEU A 104 -5.05 -7.08 -1.01
C LEU A 104 -6.10 -7.70 -1.96
N GLY A 105 -6.59 -8.92 -1.73
CA GLY A 105 -7.67 -9.48 -2.55
C GLY A 105 -7.24 -9.96 -3.94
N GLY A 106 -6.02 -10.49 -4.06
CA GLY A 106 -5.53 -11.19 -5.25
C GLY A 106 -4.37 -10.52 -5.99
N GLY A 107 -3.95 -11.14 -7.10
CA GLY A 107 -2.86 -10.67 -7.96
C GLY A 107 -3.32 -9.85 -9.18
N SER A 108 -4.62 -9.85 -9.49
CA SER A 108 -5.16 -9.43 -10.79
C SER A 108 -5.47 -7.94 -10.93
N HIS A 109 -5.04 -7.10 -9.98
CA HIS A 109 -5.42 -5.68 -9.95
C HIS A 109 -4.78 -4.83 -11.05
N TYR A 110 -3.74 -5.37 -11.68
CA TYR A 110 -3.10 -4.77 -12.83
C TYR A 110 -3.39 -5.55 -14.12
N ASP A 111 -4.23 -6.60 -14.03
CA ASP A 111 -4.54 -7.42 -15.18
C ASP A 111 -5.34 -6.61 -16.19
N VAL A 112 -4.91 -6.68 -17.44
CA VAL A 112 -5.55 -6.00 -18.55
C VAL A 112 -6.54 -6.97 -19.19
N PRO A 113 -7.79 -6.58 -19.46
CA PRO A 113 -8.72 -7.41 -20.22
C PRO A 113 -8.08 -7.88 -21.53
N GLY A 114 -8.31 -9.15 -21.92
CA GLY A 114 -7.61 -9.75 -23.05
C GLY A 114 -7.72 -8.97 -24.37
N ASN A 115 -8.85 -8.29 -24.61
CA ASN A 115 -9.07 -7.43 -25.78
C ASN A 115 -8.28 -6.10 -25.76
N ARG A 116 -7.64 -5.77 -24.64
CA ARG A 116 -6.80 -4.59 -24.45
C ARG A 116 -5.35 -4.96 -24.13
N ALA A 117 -5.02 -6.25 -24.07
CA ALA A 117 -3.64 -6.67 -23.89
C ALA A 117 -2.80 -6.08 -25.04
N ALA A 118 -1.59 -5.62 -24.72
CA ALA A 118 -0.64 -5.28 -25.77
C ALA A 118 -0.30 -6.59 -26.49
N THR A 119 -0.85 -6.73 -27.68
CA THR A 119 -0.53 -7.82 -28.59
C THR A 119 0.70 -7.42 -29.41
N ALA A 120 1.26 -8.37 -30.16
CA ALA A 120 2.38 -8.16 -31.07
C ALA A 120 2.11 -7.18 -32.24
N ALA A 121 1.05 -6.36 -32.20
CA ALA A 121 0.52 -5.67 -33.36
C ALA A 121 0.78 -4.16 -33.33
N GLY A 122 2.03 -3.79 -33.60
CA GLY A 122 2.36 -2.57 -34.35
C GLY A 122 2.85 -2.96 -35.74
N ALA A 123 2.72 -2.08 -36.76
CA ALA A 123 3.04 -2.34 -38.18
C ALA A 123 4.47 -2.85 -38.52
N GLN A 124 5.33 -3.11 -37.54
CA GLN A 124 6.67 -3.68 -37.71
C GLN A 124 6.89 -5.03 -36.99
N GLY A 125 5.84 -5.64 -36.41
CA GLY A 125 5.90 -7.04 -35.96
C GLY A 125 6.73 -7.33 -34.71
N THR A 126 7.21 -6.32 -33.98
CA THR A 126 7.89 -6.55 -32.70
C THR A 126 6.88 -7.06 -31.68
N ALA A 127 7.00 -8.34 -31.31
CA ALA A 127 6.18 -8.92 -30.26
C ALA A 127 6.39 -8.16 -28.94
N TYR A 128 5.28 -7.86 -28.25
CA TYR A 128 5.37 -7.24 -26.93
C TYR A 128 6.14 -8.14 -25.96
N ASP A 129 7.12 -7.56 -25.27
CA ASP A 129 7.91 -8.24 -24.23
C ASP A 129 7.94 -7.33 -23.00
N ALA A 130 7.39 -7.83 -21.89
CA ALA A 130 7.32 -7.08 -20.63
C ALA A 130 8.71 -6.81 -20.03
N ALA A 131 9.69 -7.69 -20.24
CA ALA A 131 11.04 -7.48 -19.75
C ALA A 131 11.74 -6.33 -20.49
N GLN A 132 11.57 -6.27 -21.81
CA GLN A 132 12.09 -5.17 -22.63
C GLN A 132 11.35 -3.85 -22.34
N ALA A 133 10.02 -3.88 -22.23
CA ALA A 133 9.25 -2.69 -21.83
C ALA A 133 9.69 -2.14 -20.46
N TYR A 134 10.04 -3.01 -19.51
CA TYR A 134 10.60 -2.60 -18.23
C TYR A 134 12.00 -1.98 -18.37
N ALA A 135 12.85 -2.53 -19.23
CA ALA A 135 14.18 -1.97 -19.49
C ALA A 135 14.09 -0.58 -20.15
N GLU A 136 13.18 -0.39 -21.11
CA GLU A 136 12.91 0.90 -21.76
C GLU A 136 12.34 1.93 -20.77
N PHE A 137 11.33 1.53 -19.98
CA PHE A 137 10.79 2.34 -18.88
C PHE A 137 11.90 2.80 -17.93
N PHE A 138 12.78 1.86 -17.58
CA PHE A 138 13.86 2.11 -16.66
C PHE A 138 14.89 3.09 -17.23
N HIS A 139 15.29 2.91 -18.49
CA HIS A 139 16.16 3.84 -19.21
C HIS A 139 15.60 5.27 -19.15
N LEU A 140 14.32 5.44 -19.52
CA LEU A 140 13.65 6.74 -19.59
C LEU A 140 13.51 7.45 -18.23
N THR A 141 13.28 6.68 -17.16
CA THR A 141 13.03 7.25 -15.83
C THR A 141 14.28 7.43 -14.98
N SER A 142 15.39 6.77 -15.33
CA SER A 142 16.65 6.85 -14.57
C SER A 142 17.76 7.59 -15.32
N GLY A 143 17.64 7.77 -16.63
CA GLY A 143 18.70 8.29 -17.49
C GLY A 143 19.90 7.34 -17.65
N GLN A 144 19.84 6.11 -17.10
CA GLN A 144 20.88 5.11 -17.29
C GLN A 144 20.81 4.53 -18.70
N ALA A 145 21.95 4.23 -19.32
CA ALA A 145 22.00 3.59 -20.63
C ALA A 145 21.09 2.34 -20.68
N GLN A 146 20.36 2.17 -21.78
CA GLN A 146 19.51 1.00 -21.98
C GLN A 146 20.39 -0.24 -21.90
N PRO A 147 20.13 -1.18 -20.97
CA PRO A 147 20.99 -2.33 -20.83
C PRO A 147 20.85 -3.21 -22.10
N PRO A 148 21.96 -3.72 -22.66
CA PRO A 148 21.95 -4.51 -23.91
C PRO A 148 21.15 -5.82 -23.79
N GLN A 149 20.89 -6.27 -22.57
CA GLN A 149 19.94 -7.33 -22.25
C GLN A 149 19.06 -6.86 -21.09
N ALA A 150 17.78 -7.27 -21.10
CA ALA A 150 16.88 -7.03 -19.97
C ALA A 150 17.42 -7.76 -18.72
N HIS A 151 18.30 -7.11 -17.97
CA HIS A 151 18.88 -7.73 -16.81
C HIS A 151 17.79 -7.85 -15.73
N PRO A 152 17.52 -9.07 -15.20
CA PRO A 152 16.85 -9.19 -13.91
C PRO A 152 17.71 -8.38 -12.95
N SER A 153 17.21 -7.25 -12.47
CA SER A 153 18.05 -6.35 -11.72
C SER A 153 18.74 -7.14 -10.58
N HIS A 154 20.05 -7.31 -10.62
CA HIS A 154 20.81 -7.75 -9.44
C HIS A 154 20.68 -6.73 -8.29
N ALA A 155 20.05 -5.58 -8.57
CA ALA A 155 19.63 -4.56 -7.62
C ALA A 155 18.73 -5.01 -6.48
N VAL A 156 18.19 -6.23 -6.47
CA VAL A 156 17.50 -6.73 -5.26
C VAL A 156 18.47 -6.79 -4.08
N LEU A 157 19.76 -7.01 -4.35
CA LEU A 157 20.81 -7.13 -3.32
C LEU A 157 21.55 -5.82 -3.04
N ARG A 158 21.67 -4.89 -4.00
CA ARG A 158 22.35 -3.60 -3.75
C ARG A 158 21.43 -2.64 -3.01
N TRP A 159 21.74 -2.37 -1.75
CA TRP A 159 20.93 -1.55 -0.85
C TRP A 159 20.66 -0.12 -1.35
N ARG A 160 21.51 0.43 -2.22
CA ARG A 160 21.39 1.78 -2.79
C ARG A 160 21.94 1.79 -4.22
N GLY A 161 21.10 2.18 -5.17
CA GLY A 161 21.49 2.39 -6.55
C GLY A 161 20.52 3.36 -7.21
N VAL A 162 21.01 4.05 -8.25
CA VAL A 162 20.20 5.00 -9.04
C VAL A 162 18.94 4.32 -9.60
N ASP A 163 19.03 3.01 -9.80
CA ASP A 163 17.95 2.18 -10.28
C ASP A 163 16.77 2.02 -9.30
N ARG A 164 16.98 2.32 -8.02
CA ARG A 164 15.92 2.34 -7.00
C ARG A 164 15.32 3.73 -6.81
N ALA A 165 16.01 4.78 -7.25
CA ALA A 165 15.66 6.16 -6.91
C ALA A 165 14.22 6.49 -7.32
N VAL A 166 13.82 6.13 -8.53
CA VAL A 166 12.45 6.37 -9.04
C VAL A 166 11.37 5.67 -8.21
N PHE A 167 11.67 4.47 -7.69
CA PHE A 167 10.71 3.67 -6.92
C PHE A 167 10.61 4.12 -5.45
N GLU A 168 11.67 4.71 -4.89
CA GLU A 168 11.66 5.28 -3.53
C GLU A 168 10.86 6.59 -3.43
N LEU A 169 10.60 7.24 -4.56
CA LEU A 169 9.78 8.45 -4.61
C LEU A 169 8.37 8.20 -4.07
N GLU A 170 7.74 9.28 -3.60
CA GLU A 170 6.29 9.26 -3.34
C GLU A 170 5.53 8.95 -4.63
N THR A 171 4.38 8.27 -4.54
CA THR A 171 3.64 7.79 -5.70
C THR A 171 3.36 8.90 -6.72
N ALA A 172 3.01 10.11 -6.27
CA ALA A 172 2.80 11.26 -7.15
C ALA A 172 4.07 11.67 -7.92
N ARG A 173 5.23 11.71 -7.26
CA ARG A 173 6.52 12.05 -7.88
C ARG A 173 6.99 10.95 -8.83
N MET A 174 6.81 9.68 -8.44
CA MET A 174 7.05 8.54 -9.33
C MET A 174 6.21 8.69 -10.60
N MET A 175 4.90 8.94 -10.46
CA MET A 175 3.99 9.10 -11.60
C MET A 175 4.36 10.26 -12.53
N SER A 176 4.88 11.37 -12.00
CA SER A 176 5.43 12.46 -12.84
C SER A 176 6.52 11.92 -13.77
N GLN A 177 7.47 11.14 -13.25
CA GLN A 177 8.54 10.54 -14.07
C GLN A 177 7.97 9.53 -15.08
N ILE A 178 6.93 8.77 -14.72
CA ILE A 178 6.26 7.85 -15.66
C ILE A 178 5.56 8.63 -16.79
N GLN A 179 4.96 9.79 -16.47
CA GLN A 179 4.31 10.66 -17.47
C GLN A 179 5.33 11.27 -18.42
N ASP A 180 6.46 11.76 -17.90
CA ASP A 180 7.58 12.27 -18.72
C ASP A 180 8.13 11.19 -19.65
N ALA A 181 8.31 9.97 -19.14
CA ALA A 181 8.73 8.81 -19.93
C ALA A 181 7.68 8.45 -21.01
N ALA A 182 6.38 8.51 -20.68
CA ALA A 182 5.32 8.23 -21.64
C ALA A 182 5.29 9.27 -22.78
N ASP A 183 5.45 10.56 -22.47
CA ASP A 183 5.54 11.61 -23.49
C ASP A 183 6.80 11.43 -24.37
N ALA A 184 7.94 11.03 -23.80
CA ALA A 184 9.15 10.71 -24.58
C ALA A 184 8.92 9.53 -25.55
N VAL A 185 8.22 8.49 -25.11
CA VAL A 185 7.88 7.30 -25.90
C VAL A 185 6.91 7.64 -27.03
N LEU A 186 5.90 8.47 -26.76
CA LEU A 186 4.93 8.89 -27.79
C LEU A 186 5.58 9.70 -28.92
N ASN A 187 6.68 10.39 -28.64
CA ASN A 187 7.47 11.13 -29.61
C ASN A 187 8.53 10.28 -30.31
N ASN A 188 8.96 9.15 -29.72
CA ASN A 188 10.03 8.29 -30.24
C ASN A 188 9.63 6.80 -30.19
N PRO A 189 8.57 6.39 -30.90
CA PRO A 189 8.03 5.04 -30.80
C PRO A 189 9.00 3.94 -31.25
N ASP A 190 9.92 4.25 -32.17
CA ASP A 190 10.89 3.29 -32.70
C ASP A 190 12.08 3.03 -31.75
N LEU A 191 12.40 3.98 -30.87
CA LEU A 191 13.44 3.81 -29.84
C LEU A 191 12.95 2.96 -28.67
N TYR A 192 11.64 3.01 -28.38
CA TYR A 192 11.02 2.33 -27.23
C TYR A 192 9.81 1.49 -27.67
N PRO A 193 9.99 0.52 -28.58
CA PRO A 193 8.89 -0.17 -29.23
C PRO A 193 8.03 -0.97 -28.25
N HIS A 194 8.62 -1.56 -27.22
CA HIS A 194 7.87 -2.41 -26.28
C HIS A 194 7.03 -1.56 -25.31
N PHE A 195 7.59 -0.46 -24.80
CA PHE A 195 6.89 0.45 -23.91
C PHE A 195 5.87 1.30 -24.67
N TYR A 196 6.13 1.66 -25.94
CA TYR A 196 5.15 2.26 -26.83
C TYR A 196 3.95 1.33 -27.04
N ALA A 197 4.19 0.06 -27.41
CA ALA A 197 3.13 -0.93 -27.61
C ALA A 197 2.30 -1.13 -26.33
N PHE A 198 2.95 -1.11 -25.16
CA PHE A 198 2.28 -1.20 -23.87
C PHE A 198 1.39 0.01 -23.58
N LEU A 199 1.91 1.23 -23.69
CA LEU A 199 1.18 2.46 -23.35
C LEU A 199 0.03 2.73 -24.31
N THR A 200 0.19 2.35 -25.58
CA THR A 200 -0.81 2.57 -26.62
C THR A 200 -1.79 1.41 -26.78
N ARG A 201 -1.73 0.39 -25.92
CA ARG A 201 -2.66 -0.74 -25.96
C ARG A 201 -4.13 -0.29 -25.93
N GLY A 202 -4.96 -0.90 -26.77
CA GLY A 202 -6.38 -0.54 -26.88
C GLY A 202 -6.66 0.75 -27.67
N SER A 203 -5.67 1.40 -28.28
CA SER A 203 -5.87 2.55 -29.19
C SER A 203 -6.32 2.15 -30.61
N GLY A 204 -6.36 0.85 -30.92
CA GLY A 204 -6.71 0.35 -32.25
C GLY A 204 -5.69 0.78 -33.30
N ALA A 205 -6.17 1.24 -34.45
CA ALA A 205 -5.31 1.66 -35.56
C ALA A 205 -4.59 3.01 -35.31
N ASP A 206 -5.04 3.82 -34.36
CA ASP A 206 -4.51 5.17 -34.16
C ASP A 206 -3.04 5.19 -33.76
N ALA A 207 -2.58 4.26 -32.91
CA ALA A 207 -1.16 4.18 -32.55
C ALA A 207 -0.29 3.79 -33.74
N THR A 208 -0.70 2.78 -34.51
CA THR A 208 0.03 2.37 -35.71
C THR A 208 0.14 3.52 -36.70
N LEU A 209 -0.95 4.23 -36.97
CA LEU A 209 -0.96 5.37 -37.88
C LEU A 209 -0.15 6.56 -37.34
N TRP A 210 -0.13 6.78 -36.02
CA TRP A 210 0.69 7.82 -35.40
C TRP A 210 2.18 7.50 -35.53
N ARG A 211 2.57 6.26 -35.28
CA ARG A 211 3.94 5.78 -35.48
C ARG A 211 4.38 5.94 -36.94
N SER A 212 3.55 5.54 -37.91
CA SER A 212 3.85 5.73 -39.33
C SER A 212 4.02 7.20 -39.72
N TYR A 213 3.21 8.10 -39.14
CA TYR A 213 3.36 9.54 -39.33
C TYR A 213 4.72 10.04 -38.82
N LEU A 214 5.16 9.60 -37.63
CA LEU A 214 6.47 9.99 -37.08
C LEU A 214 7.65 9.43 -37.87
N ALA A 215 7.51 8.25 -38.47
CA ALA A 215 8.55 7.65 -39.31
C ALA A 215 8.73 8.37 -40.65
N ALA A 216 7.66 8.96 -41.20
CA ALA A 216 7.68 9.69 -42.47
C ALA A 216 6.77 10.92 -42.42
N PRO A 217 7.16 11.98 -41.69
CA PRO A 217 6.33 13.17 -41.54
C PRO A 217 6.19 13.90 -42.89
N PRO A 218 4.98 14.30 -43.28
CA PRO A 218 4.77 15.04 -44.51
C PRO A 218 5.45 16.41 -44.46
N ALA A 219 6.03 16.85 -45.57
CA ALA A 219 6.71 18.15 -45.67
C ALA A 219 5.79 19.35 -45.36
N ALA A 220 4.48 19.20 -45.56
CA ALA A 220 3.48 20.22 -45.26
C ALA A 220 3.17 20.38 -43.75
N GLY A 221 3.76 19.54 -42.89
CA GLY A 221 3.50 19.53 -41.44
C GLY A 221 2.25 18.71 -41.04
N PRO A 222 1.90 18.69 -39.74
CA PRO A 222 0.80 17.89 -39.22
C PRO A 222 -0.55 18.34 -39.76
N THR A 223 -1.34 17.40 -40.28
CA THR A 223 -2.73 17.69 -40.62
C THR A 223 -3.60 17.72 -39.34
N LYS A 224 -4.84 18.24 -39.46
CA LYS A 224 -5.83 18.15 -38.37
C LYS A 224 -6.06 16.70 -37.95
N GLN A 225 -6.13 15.78 -38.93
CA GLN A 225 -6.35 14.36 -38.66
C GLN A 225 -5.20 13.74 -37.84
N ASP A 226 -3.96 14.15 -38.10
CA ASP A 226 -2.79 13.68 -37.34
C ASP A 226 -2.80 14.22 -35.91
N SER A 227 -3.19 15.48 -35.74
CA SER A 227 -3.36 16.11 -34.42
C SER A 227 -4.46 15.44 -33.61
N ASP A 228 -5.60 15.15 -34.23
CA ASP A 228 -6.73 14.45 -33.60
C ASP A 228 -6.34 13.01 -33.20
N ARG A 229 -5.57 12.33 -34.05
CA ARG A 229 -5.06 10.98 -33.79
C ARG A 229 -4.12 10.98 -32.59
N TYR A 230 -3.14 11.88 -32.56
CA TYR A 230 -2.24 12.06 -31.42
C TYR A 230 -3.03 12.35 -30.14
N GLY A 231 -4.03 13.25 -30.22
CA GLY A 231 -4.91 13.58 -29.10
C GLY A 231 -5.63 12.36 -28.52
N ARG A 232 -6.17 11.47 -29.37
CA ARG A 232 -6.83 10.22 -28.94
C ARG A 232 -5.86 9.25 -28.28
N VAL A 233 -4.69 9.03 -28.87
CA VAL A 233 -3.64 8.16 -28.31
C VAL A 233 -3.19 8.69 -26.94
N ARG A 234 -2.86 9.98 -26.85
CA ARG A 234 -2.41 10.62 -25.62
C ARG A 234 -3.48 10.58 -24.52
N MET A 235 -4.74 10.83 -24.87
CA MET A 235 -5.85 10.75 -23.91
C MET A 235 -6.02 9.33 -23.36
N LEU A 236 -5.88 8.31 -24.19
CA LEU A 236 -5.93 6.91 -23.76
C LEU A 236 -4.78 6.59 -22.79
N VAL A 237 -3.55 6.95 -23.16
CA VAL A 237 -2.34 6.75 -22.33
C VAL A 237 -2.53 7.42 -20.97
N ARG A 238 -2.98 8.68 -20.95
CA ARG A 238 -3.28 9.40 -19.71
C ARG A 238 -4.27 8.65 -18.82
N ARG A 239 -5.39 8.15 -19.38
CA ARG A 239 -6.38 7.37 -18.62
C ARG A 239 -5.77 6.08 -18.04
N GLN A 240 -4.87 5.42 -18.75
CA GLN A 240 -4.19 4.22 -18.24
C GLN A 240 -3.24 4.56 -17.08
N LEU A 241 -2.50 5.67 -17.20
CA LEU A 241 -1.63 6.17 -16.13
C LEU A 241 -2.43 6.60 -14.89
N ASP A 242 -3.55 7.29 -15.08
CA ASP A 242 -4.45 7.70 -13.99
C ASP A 242 -5.04 6.48 -13.26
N ALA A 243 -5.44 5.45 -14.00
CA ALA A 243 -5.91 4.19 -13.43
C ALA A 243 -4.81 3.49 -12.64
N PHE A 244 -3.60 3.38 -13.21
CA PHE A 244 -2.44 2.80 -12.52
C PHE A 244 -2.10 3.56 -11.23
N GLN A 245 -2.05 4.90 -11.28
CA GLN A 245 -1.82 5.75 -10.12
C GLN A 245 -2.88 5.53 -9.04
N THR A 246 -4.16 5.53 -9.42
CA THR A 246 -5.27 5.36 -8.48
C THR A 246 -5.20 3.99 -7.79
N VAL A 247 -4.96 2.92 -8.55
CA VAL A 247 -4.83 1.57 -8.00
C VAL A 247 -3.62 1.48 -7.09
N THR A 248 -2.46 1.99 -7.52
CA THR A 248 -1.20 1.94 -6.75
C THR A 248 -1.31 2.71 -5.43
N THR A 249 -1.88 3.92 -5.45
CA THR A 249 -2.07 4.73 -4.23
C THR A 249 -2.99 4.03 -3.24
N ARG A 250 -4.18 3.60 -3.67
CA ARG A 250 -5.15 2.93 -2.78
C ARG A 250 -4.58 1.65 -2.18
N ARG A 251 -3.88 0.87 -2.99
CA ARG A 251 -3.23 -0.38 -2.57
C ARG A 251 -2.14 -0.14 -1.53
N TRP A 252 -1.36 0.92 -1.69
CA TRP A 252 -0.34 1.30 -0.72
C TRP A 252 -0.96 1.75 0.61
N GLU A 253 -2.04 2.53 0.55
CA GLU A 253 -2.81 2.94 1.73
C GLU A 253 -3.41 1.73 2.46
N ASP A 254 -4.09 0.84 1.73
CA ASP A 254 -4.65 -0.40 2.27
C ASP A 254 -3.57 -1.25 2.96
N LEU A 255 -2.41 -1.39 2.33
CA LEU A 255 -1.28 -2.14 2.88
C LEU A 255 -0.76 -1.51 4.18
N ASN A 256 -0.60 -0.19 4.21
CA ASN A 256 -0.20 0.52 5.43
C ASN A 256 -1.24 0.37 6.54
N GLN A 257 -2.52 0.44 6.22
CA GLN A 257 -3.60 0.26 7.18
C GLN A 257 -3.58 -1.16 7.76
N TRP A 258 -3.41 -2.19 6.93
CA TRP A 258 -3.27 -3.58 7.37
C TRP A 258 -2.07 -3.77 8.30
N TRP A 259 -0.90 -3.24 7.95
CA TRP A 259 0.27 -3.32 8.81
C TRP A 259 0.08 -2.57 10.12
N ALA A 260 -0.57 -1.41 10.12
CA ALA A 260 -0.88 -0.68 11.33
C ALA A 260 -1.81 -1.49 12.25
N MET A 261 -2.85 -2.13 11.69
CA MET A 261 -3.77 -2.98 12.45
C MET A 261 -3.05 -4.19 13.04
N LEU A 262 -2.27 -4.90 12.23
CA LEU A 262 -1.53 -6.09 12.66
C LEU A 262 -0.49 -5.75 13.74
N LEU A 263 0.26 -4.67 13.55
CA LEU A 263 1.28 -4.25 14.50
C LEU A 263 0.65 -3.73 15.80
N GLY A 264 -0.46 -2.99 15.71
CA GLY A 264 -1.22 -2.56 16.88
C GLY A 264 -1.78 -3.73 17.67
N ALA A 265 -2.34 -4.74 16.98
CA ALA A 265 -2.79 -5.97 17.62
C ALA A 265 -1.65 -6.70 18.31
N LEU A 266 -0.49 -6.82 17.65
CA LEU A 266 0.69 -7.47 18.24
C LEU A 266 1.19 -6.73 19.48
N ILE A 267 1.30 -5.41 19.45
CA ILE A 267 1.75 -4.61 20.60
C ILE A 267 0.79 -4.76 21.77
N LEU A 268 -0.53 -4.66 21.53
CA LEU A 268 -1.52 -4.81 22.58
C LEU A 268 -1.56 -6.22 23.13
N PHE A 269 -1.40 -7.23 22.27
CA PHE A 269 -1.27 -8.62 22.71
C PHE A 269 -0.09 -8.75 23.67
N VAL A 270 1.07 -8.20 23.32
CA VAL A 270 2.25 -8.22 24.19
C VAL A 270 1.99 -7.50 25.50
N ALA A 271 1.40 -6.30 25.45
CA ALA A 271 1.06 -5.54 26.65
C ALA A 271 0.07 -6.29 27.57
N PHE A 272 -0.96 -6.93 27.02
CA PHE A 272 -1.94 -7.69 27.80
C PHE A 272 -1.36 -8.98 28.38
N VAL A 273 -0.49 -9.68 27.66
CA VAL A 273 0.24 -10.83 28.22
C VAL A 273 1.07 -10.36 29.42
N MET A 274 1.82 -9.28 29.29
CA MET A 274 2.63 -8.75 30.38
C MET A 274 1.79 -8.27 31.57
N ALA A 275 0.65 -7.64 31.30
CA ALA A 275 -0.29 -7.17 32.33
C ALA A 275 -1.00 -8.32 33.05
N ALA A 276 -0.99 -9.54 32.50
CA ALA A 276 -1.52 -10.72 33.18
C ALA A 276 -0.58 -11.26 34.28
N ASP A 277 0.63 -10.72 34.42
CA ASP A 277 1.51 -11.00 35.55
C ASP A 277 0.92 -10.43 36.85
N PRO A 278 0.59 -11.26 37.86
CA PRO A 278 0.04 -10.78 39.13
C PRO A 278 1.01 -9.86 39.89
N GLY A 279 2.31 -9.89 39.58
CA GLY A 279 3.31 -8.99 40.16
C GLY A 279 3.48 -7.65 39.43
N PHE A 280 2.76 -7.41 38.33
CA PHE A 280 2.99 -6.26 37.44
C PHE A 280 2.93 -4.90 38.14
N ALA A 281 2.05 -4.74 39.13
CA ALA A 281 1.83 -3.46 39.82
C ALA A 281 2.77 -3.21 41.01
N GLY A 282 3.47 -4.24 41.51
CA GLY A 282 4.14 -4.20 42.82
C GLY A 282 5.67 -4.19 42.79
N GLU A 283 6.29 -4.46 41.64
CA GLU A 283 7.75 -4.57 41.51
C GLU A 283 8.28 -3.61 40.42
N ALA A 284 9.59 -3.37 40.40
CA ALA A 284 10.22 -2.68 39.28
C ALA A 284 9.93 -3.45 37.98
N PHE A 285 9.51 -2.72 36.94
CA PHE A 285 9.07 -3.32 35.67
C PHE A 285 10.23 -4.08 34.99
N ASP A 286 10.13 -5.42 34.96
CA ASP A 286 11.01 -6.31 34.19
C ASP A 286 10.21 -6.94 33.03
N PRO A 287 10.45 -6.50 31.77
CA PRO A 287 9.67 -6.95 30.63
C PRO A 287 9.71 -8.46 30.40
N TRP A 288 10.87 -9.09 30.62
CA TRP A 288 11.08 -10.50 30.33
C TRP A 288 10.39 -11.38 31.37
N ARG A 289 10.50 -10.98 32.65
CA ARG A 289 9.79 -11.65 33.75
C ARG A 289 8.28 -11.53 33.61
N SER A 290 7.75 -10.33 33.32
CA SER A 290 6.30 -10.16 33.16
C SER A 290 5.76 -10.87 31.93
N TRP A 291 6.51 -10.93 30.83
CA TRP A 291 6.13 -11.73 29.67
C TRP A 291 6.03 -13.22 30.00
N THR A 292 7.07 -13.79 30.62
CA THR A 292 7.12 -15.23 30.95
C THR A 292 6.06 -15.63 31.98
N LYS A 293 5.89 -14.83 33.04
CA LYS A 293 4.84 -15.05 34.04
C LYS A 293 3.44 -14.85 33.47
N GLY A 294 3.26 -13.84 32.61
CA GLY A 294 2.02 -13.56 31.92
C GLY A 294 1.53 -14.74 31.07
N TRP A 295 2.42 -15.36 30.30
CA TRP A 295 2.12 -16.61 29.60
C TRP A 295 1.72 -17.75 30.54
N GLY A 296 2.43 -17.89 31.67
CA GLY A 296 2.09 -18.86 32.71
C GLY A 296 0.71 -18.63 33.31
N ALA A 297 0.27 -17.37 33.45
CA ALA A 297 -1.07 -17.02 33.90
C ALA A 297 -2.13 -17.36 32.84
N LEU A 298 -1.90 -16.99 31.58
CA LEU A 298 -2.83 -17.27 30.48
C LEU A 298 -3.01 -18.77 30.20
N GLY A 299 -1.99 -19.58 30.45
CA GLY A 299 -2.06 -21.03 30.28
C GLY A 299 -2.95 -21.74 31.30
N LYS A 300 -3.23 -21.13 32.46
CA LYS A 300 -4.07 -21.73 33.51
C LYS A 300 -5.57 -21.68 33.18
N GLU A 301 -5.99 -20.70 32.39
CA GLU A 301 -7.39 -20.45 32.07
C GLU A 301 -7.56 -20.21 30.56
N PRO A 302 -8.05 -21.22 29.79
CA PRO A 302 -8.16 -21.12 28.33
C PRO A 302 -9.02 -19.93 27.84
N GLY A 303 -10.04 -19.56 28.61
CA GLY A 303 -10.90 -18.40 28.29
C GLY A 303 -10.16 -17.06 28.34
N THR A 304 -9.14 -16.95 29.19
CA THR A 304 -8.36 -15.72 29.38
C THR A 304 -7.45 -15.46 28.18
N TYR A 305 -6.87 -16.52 27.60
CA TYR A 305 -6.10 -16.42 26.36
C TYR A 305 -6.94 -15.90 25.18
N LEU A 306 -8.12 -16.50 24.96
CA LEU A 306 -9.02 -16.05 23.89
C LEU A 306 -9.47 -14.60 24.11
N GLY A 307 -9.77 -14.22 25.36
CA GLY A 307 -10.10 -12.85 25.73
C GLY A 307 -8.99 -11.85 25.40
N VAL A 308 -7.72 -12.19 25.72
CA VAL A 308 -6.56 -11.35 25.37
C VAL A 308 -6.39 -11.22 23.86
N LEU A 309 -6.51 -12.33 23.12
CA LEU A 309 -6.37 -12.33 21.67
C LEU A 309 -7.46 -11.46 21.01
N LEU A 310 -8.71 -11.58 21.45
CA LEU A 310 -9.81 -10.77 20.94
C LEU A 310 -9.63 -9.29 21.28
N LYS A 311 -9.24 -8.95 22.52
CA LYS A 311 -8.96 -7.56 22.92
C LYS A 311 -7.83 -6.94 22.10
N ALA A 312 -6.76 -7.70 21.89
CA ALA A 312 -5.63 -7.27 21.08
C ALA A 312 -6.02 -7.04 19.62
N ALA A 313 -6.71 -8.01 19.00
CA ALA A 313 -7.20 -7.88 17.63
C ALA A 313 -8.12 -6.65 17.46
N LEU A 314 -9.01 -6.43 18.43
CA LEU A 314 -9.95 -5.32 18.42
C LEU A 314 -9.22 -3.97 18.60
N GLY A 315 -8.28 -3.88 19.52
CA GLY A 315 -7.48 -2.67 19.70
C GLY A 315 -6.55 -2.39 18.50
N GLY A 316 -6.03 -3.43 17.84
CA GLY A 316 -5.33 -3.30 16.56
C GLY A 316 -6.21 -2.73 15.46
N ALA A 317 -7.45 -3.24 15.32
CA ALA A 317 -8.43 -2.71 14.37
C ALA A 317 -8.80 -1.24 14.64
N LEU A 318 -8.74 -0.79 15.91
CA LEU A 318 -8.98 0.60 16.31
C LEU A 318 -7.75 1.50 16.19
N ALA A 319 -6.54 0.96 16.03
CA ALA A 319 -5.31 1.76 15.98
C ALA A 319 -5.31 2.84 14.87
N PRO A 320 -5.78 2.57 13.63
CA PRO A 320 -5.90 3.61 12.61
C PRO A 320 -6.84 4.76 13.02
N ILE A 321 -7.91 4.45 13.76
CA ILE A 321 -8.87 5.45 14.26
C ILE A 321 -8.21 6.34 15.29
N ALA A 322 -7.48 5.75 16.24
CA ALA A 322 -6.75 6.49 17.25
C ALA A 322 -5.75 7.45 16.62
N LYS A 323 -5.07 7.02 15.54
CA LYS A 323 -4.16 7.87 14.77
C LYS A 323 -4.88 9.05 14.12
N ASP A 324 -6.00 8.81 13.46
CA ASP A 324 -6.75 9.85 12.77
C ASP A 324 -7.32 10.87 13.77
N LEU A 325 -7.87 10.40 14.89
CA LEU A 325 -8.33 11.25 16.00
C LEU A 325 -7.19 12.09 16.57
N LEU A 326 -6.03 11.48 16.85
CA LEU A 326 -4.86 12.20 17.34
C LEU A 326 -4.40 13.27 16.34
N SER A 327 -4.41 12.94 15.05
CA SER A 327 -4.05 13.88 13.98
C SER A 327 -5.04 15.04 13.90
N SER A 328 -6.35 14.77 13.97
CA SER A 328 -7.39 15.80 14.02
C SER A 328 -7.24 16.70 15.24
N LEU A 329 -7.00 16.14 16.44
CA LEU A 329 -6.77 16.91 17.66
C LEU A 329 -5.52 17.78 17.56
N SER A 330 -4.41 17.25 17.01
CA SER A 330 -3.17 18.00 16.81
C SER A 330 -3.30 19.15 15.81
N SER A 331 -4.27 19.07 14.89
CA SER A 331 -4.53 20.09 13.88
C SER A 331 -5.31 21.29 14.40
N ILE A 332 -5.96 21.15 15.57
CA ILE A 332 -6.64 22.25 16.26
C ILE A 332 -5.55 23.17 16.83
N LYS A 333 -5.13 24.13 16.01
CA LYS A 333 -4.31 25.25 16.49
C LYS A 333 -5.19 26.07 17.42
N PHE A 334 -4.90 26.02 18.72
CA PHE A 334 -5.44 27.00 19.65
C PHE A 334 -4.84 28.36 19.26
N THR A 335 -5.56 29.13 18.44
CA THR A 335 -5.32 30.57 18.27
C THR A 335 -5.53 31.19 19.65
N LYS A 336 -4.42 31.58 20.27
CA LYS A 336 -4.41 32.40 21.47
C LYS A 336 -4.82 33.82 21.14
#